data_AF-A0A8J8CQA1-F1
#
_entry.id   AF-A0A8J8CQA1-F1
#
_cell.length_a   1.000
_cell.length_b   1.000
_cell.length_c   1.000
_cell.angle_alpha   90.00
_cell.angle_beta   90.00
_cell.angle_gamma   90.00
#
_symmetry.space_group_name_H-M   'P 1'
#
loop_
_entity.id
_entity.type
_entity.pdbx_description
1 polymer ?
#
loop_
_entity_poly.entity_id
_entity_poly.type
_entity_poly.pdbx_seq_one_letter_code
_entity_poly.pdbx_strand_id
1 'polypeptide(L)'
;MNYKIVKALNVCILFLASLFVNMEQITIQHKTLQESNLSCTNFAASINETILFGNSEDGGLGSDLYVDPLSSHMFYYPADAEGHGCAFVGWLKDGYIRGVQGGMNDQGLCYDLTGIPSAPMNPHPEKPYRIGGNWIQRDILRQNANVSEAIDFLNNVYWEGNVWYQWFFADSSGDMVIVSPGPDGELAFTRKEAGVDGFLTQTNFNRITNDSEPGNFPCWRYDISTEMLGDIDNEEDLTLDAMDSVLEAVHFDREGSFTGYSNAFDPRNQILHLTLLAQYDDTVAINVTEELDITEVNIVPMSDYFSQETIEKGLSYYNAFKTRLIIVRFVLPITGLIVIIISLVLTIRFVIKRIRKKKKSEVVAIT
;
A
#
# COMPACT_ATOMS: atom_id res chain seq x y z
N MET A 1 8.96 -23.65 49.22
CA MET A 1 9.14 -23.50 47.76
C MET A 1 10.54 -23.98 47.44
N ASN A 2 10.65 -25.01 46.60
CA ASN A 2 11.90 -25.68 46.26
C ASN A 2 12.83 -24.71 45.50
N TYR A 3 14.14 -24.71 45.76
CA TYR A 3 15.12 -23.90 45.05
C TYR A 3 15.02 -24.07 43.52
N LYS A 4 14.64 -25.28 43.08
CA LYS A 4 14.35 -25.58 41.66
C LYS A 4 13.21 -24.73 41.07
N ILE A 5 12.18 -24.41 41.86
CA ILE A 5 11.04 -23.60 41.42
C ILE A 5 11.45 -22.13 41.24
N VAL A 6 12.27 -21.58 42.15
CA VAL A 6 12.78 -20.21 42.02
C VAL A 6 13.70 -20.07 40.81
N LYS A 7 14.56 -21.07 40.58
CA LYS A 7 15.46 -21.07 39.41
C LYS A 7 14.67 -21.17 38.09
N ALA A 8 13.64 -22.01 38.04
CA ALA A 8 12.74 -22.10 36.88
C ALA A 8 12.00 -20.79 36.64
N LEU A 9 11.49 -20.13 37.69
CA LEU A 9 10.82 -18.85 37.57
C LEU A 9 11.74 -17.76 37.01
N ASN A 10 12.99 -17.67 37.48
CA ASN A 10 13.96 -16.69 36.96
C ASN A 10 14.31 -16.93 35.48
N VAL A 11 14.39 -18.19 35.04
CA VAL A 11 14.60 -18.53 33.62
C VAL A 11 13.38 -18.12 32.79
N CYS A 12 12.16 -18.37 33.26
CA CYS A 12 10.95 -17.90 32.58
C CYS A 12 10.88 -16.36 32.52
N ILE A 13 11.26 -15.65 33.58
CA ILE A 13 11.30 -14.19 33.59
C ILE A 13 12.32 -13.66 32.58
N LEU A 14 13.52 -14.26 32.51
CA LEU A 14 14.54 -13.85 31.53
C LEU A 14 14.11 -14.17 30.09
N PHE A 15 13.46 -15.30 29.86
CA PHE A 15 12.90 -15.65 28.55
C PHE A 15 11.79 -14.68 28.13
N LEU A 16 10.84 -14.40 29.02
CA LEU A 16 9.80 -13.40 28.78
C LEU A 16 10.41 -12.01 28.59
N ALA A 17 11.37 -11.59 29.40
CA ALA A 17 12.06 -10.31 29.22
C ALA A 17 12.79 -10.23 27.88
N SER A 18 13.43 -11.31 27.42
CA SER A 18 14.04 -11.35 26.09
C SER A 18 13.00 -11.30 24.96
N LEU A 19 11.84 -11.95 25.11
CA LEU A 19 10.73 -11.80 24.17
C LEU A 19 10.22 -10.35 24.14
N PHE A 20 10.15 -9.68 25.31
CA PHE A 20 9.74 -8.27 25.41
C PHE A 20 10.74 -7.32 24.76
N VAL A 21 12.04 -7.47 25.02
CA VAL A 21 13.07 -6.63 24.38
C VAL A 21 13.08 -6.84 22.86
N ASN A 22 12.88 -8.08 22.40
CA ASN A 22 12.75 -8.34 20.96
C ASN A 22 11.45 -7.75 20.38
N MET A 23 10.32 -7.82 21.09
CA MET A 23 9.07 -7.16 20.66
C MET A 23 9.18 -5.64 20.65
N GLU A 24 9.90 -5.05 21.61
CA GLU A 24 10.12 -3.60 21.67
C GLU A 24 11.09 -3.14 20.58
N GLN A 25 12.11 -3.95 20.22
CA GLN A 25 12.93 -3.71 19.03
C GLN A 25 12.10 -3.81 17.74
N ILE A 26 11.19 -4.78 17.62
CA ILE A 26 10.21 -4.85 16.52
C ILE A 26 9.32 -3.60 16.50
N THR A 27 8.88 -3.11 17.66
CA THR A 27 8.01 -1.93 17.79
C THR A 27 8.75 -0.61 17.52
N ILE A 28 10.03 -0.52 17.88
CA ILE A 28 10.88 0.67 17.64
C ILE A 28 11.36 0.71 16.18
N GLN A 29 11.71 -0.43 15.56
CA GLN A 29 11.83 -0.50 14.10
C GLN A 29 10.53 -0.01 13.45
N HIS A 30 9.38 -0.44 13.97
CA HIS A 30 8.06 0.01 13.51
C HIS A 30 7.77 1.52 13.68
N LYS A 31 8.43 2.20 14.63
CA LYS A 31 8.24 3.63 14.87
C LYS A 31 9.10 4.51 13.95
N THR A 32 10.16 3.94 13.39
CA THR A 32 10.88 4.50 12.23
C THR A 32 10.14 4.20 10.92
N LEU A 33 9.43 3.07 10.84
CA LEU A 33 8.38 2.76 9.84
C LEU A 33 7.10 3.61 10.01
N GLN A 34 7.11 4.71 10.77
CA GLN A 34 5.95 5.61 10.85
C GLN A 34 5.68 6.34 9.51
N GLU A 35 6.55 6.15 8.51
CA GLU A 35 6.37 6.51 7.10
C GLU A 35 5.95 5.32 6.19
N SER A 36 5.67 4.14 6.75
CA SER A 36 5.19 2.93 6.03
C SER A 36 3.72 2.99 5.61
N ASN A 37 3.15 4.18 5.44
CA ASN A 37 1.70 4.37 5.32
C ASN A 37 1.15 4.19 3.90
N LEU A 38 2.01 3.92 2.91
CA LEU A 38 1.61 3.70 1.53
C LEU A 38 2.46 2.53 1.03
N SER A 39 1.89 1.35 0.98
CA SER A 39 2.52 0.13 0.48
C SER A 39 1.79 -0.25 -0.81
N CYS A 40 1.84 0.52 -1.88
CA CYS A 40 1.12 0.18 -3.13
C CYS A 40 2.01 -0.67 -4.05
N THR A 41 1.43 -1.49 -4.91
CA THR A 41 2.16 -2.18 -6.00
C THR A 41 1.45 -1.87 -7.31
N ASN A 42 2.20 -1.38 -8.29
CA ASN A 42 1.68 -1.13 -9.63
C ASN A 42 2.53 -1.89 -10.64
N PHE A 43 1.89 -2.44 -11.66
CA PHE A 43 2.55 -3.15 -12.74
C PHE A 43 1.81 -2.95 -14.04
N ALA A 44 2.53 -3.07 -15.16
CA ALA A 44 1.91 -3.09 -16.48
C ALA A 44 2.67 -4.08 -17.36
N ALA A 45 1.96 -4.79 -18.22
CA ALA A 45 2.52 -5.70 -19.19
C ALA A 45 1.88 -5.47 -20.55
N SER A 46 2.67 -5.65 -21.60
CA SER A 46 2.22 -5.58 -22.99
C SER A 46 2.90 -6.66 -23.80
N ILE A 47 2.10 -7.48 -24.48
CA ILE A 47 2.54 -8.50 -25.42
C ILE A 47 1.65 -8.39 -26.66
N ASN A 48 2.25 -8.11 -27.81
CA ASN A 48 1.54 -7.83 -29.06
C ASN A 48 0.45 -6.75 -28.90
N GLU A 49 -0.83 -7.13 -29.01
CA GLU A 49 -1.98 -6.24 -28.97
C GLU A 49 -2.65 -6.20 -27.59
N THR A 50 -2.24 -7.06 -26.66
CA THR A 50 -2.76 -7.09 -25.29
C THR A 50 -1.89 -6.21 -24.39
N ILE A 51 -2.56 -5.33 -23.64
CA ILE A 51 -1.95 -4.42 -22.67
C ILE A 51 -2.81 -4.46 -21.43
N LEU A 52 -2.20 -4.66 -20.27
CA LEU A 52 -2.91 -4.64 -18.98
C LEU A 52 -2.11 -3.84 -17.96
N PHE A 53 -2.80 -3.09 -17.11
CA PHE A 53 -2.22 -2.24 -16.06
C PHE A 53 -2.86 -2.57 -14.70
N GLY A 54 -2.08 -3.07 -13.74
CA GLY A 54 -2.53 -3.49 -12.43
C GLY A 54 -2.10 -2.55 -11.29
N ASN A 55 -2.95 -2.40 -10.28
CA ASN A 55 -2.67 -1.69 -9.04
C ASN A 55 -3.25 -2.43 -7.82
N SER A 56 -2.47 -2.51 -6.74
CA SER A 56 -2.90 -2.88 -5.39
C SER A 56 -2.77 -1.67 -4.45
N GLU A 57 -3.90 -1.17 -3.95
CA GLU A 57 -3.96 -0.03 -3.05
C GLU A 57 -4.02 -0.47 -1.58
N ASP A 58 -3.03 -0.03 -0.80
CA ASP A 58 -2.86 -0.43 0.59
C ASP A 58 -3.25 0.67 1.59
N GLY A 59 -4.15 0.34 2.51
CA GLY A 59 -4.56 1.18 3.62
C GLY A 59 -3.74 0.96 4.89
N GLY A 60 -2.71 1.78 5.09
CA GLY A 60 -1.92 1.82 6.33
C GLY A 60 -2.57 2.57 7.50
N LEU A 61 -1.95 2.53 8.67
CA LEU A 61 -2.44 3.26 9.85
C LEU A 61 -2.49 4.78 9.61
N GLY A 62 -3.69 5.34 9.72
CA GLY A 62 -3.92 6.76 9.47
C GLY A 62 -4.34 7.07 8.03
N SER A 63 -4.40 6.06 7.14
CA SER A 63 -5.13 6.19 5.88
C SER A 63 -6.65 6.20 6.14
N ASP A 64 -7.40 6.82 5.23
CA ASP A 64 -8.87 6.81 5.29
C ASP A 64 -9.42 5.38 5.10
N LEU A 65 -8.76 4.56 4.27
CA LEU A 65 -9.07 3.13 4.12
C LEU A 65 -8.91 2.33 5.43
N TYR A 66 -7.97 2.71 6.30
CA TYR A 66 -7.85 2.08 7.62
C TYR A 66 -8.96 2.51 8.58
N VAL A 67 -9.50 3.72 8.43
CA VAL A 67 -10.62 4.18 9.28
C VAL A 67 -11.93 3.54 8.82
N ASP A 68 -12.17 3.60 7.51
CA ASP A 68 -13.33 3.04 6.83
C ASP A 68 -12.86 2.25 5.58
N PRO A 69 -12.84 0.91 5.65
CA PRO A 69 -12.39 0.06 4.54
C PRO A 69 -13.32 0.14 3.31
N LEU A 70 -14.50 0.75 3.43
CA LEU A 70 -15.44 0.97 2.33
C LEU A 70 -15.43 2.41 1.82
N SER A 71 -14.47 3.24 2.24
CA SER A 71 -14.35 4.64 1.78
C SER A 71 -13.84 4.79 0.35
N SER A 72 -13.50 3.69 -0.33
CA SER A 72 -13.06 3.68 -1.73
C SER A 72 -14.21 3.96 -2.70
N HIS A 73 -13.96 4.78 -3.72
CA HIS A 73 -14.95 5.21 -4.70
C HIS A 73 -14.37 5.18 -6.12
N MET A 74 -15.26 4.97 -7.07
CA MET A 74 -15.06 5.30 -8.48
C MET A 74 -15.52 6.74 -8.73
N PHE A 75 -14.72 7.50 -9.47
CA PHE A 75 -15.07 8.86 -9.91
C PHE A 75 -15.09 8.92 -11.42
N TYR A 76 -16.26 9.14 -12.01
CA TYR A 76 -16.45 9.24 -13.44
C TYR A 76 -16.65 10.69 -13.84
N TYR A 77 -15.77 11.18 -14.70
CA TYR A 77 -15.83 12.50 -15.29
C TYR A 77 -16.12 12.35 -16.79
N PRO A 78 -17.24 12.86 -17.30
CA PRO A 78 -17.51 12.76 -18.73
C PRO A 78 -16.49 13.54 -19.56
N ALA A 79 -16.37 13.15 -20.83
CA ALA A 79 -15.67 13.93 -21.82
C ALA A 79 -16.42 15.25 -22.06
N ASP A 80 -15.69 16.35 -22.19
CA ASP A 80 -16.26 17.64 -22.51
C ASP A 80 -15.24 18.54 -23.25
N ALA A 81 -15.53 19.83 -23.38
CA ALA A 81 -14.66 20.77 -24.07
C ALA A 81 -13.28 20.96 -23.39
N GLU A 82 -13.14 20.58 -22.13
CA GLU A 82 -11.90 20.65 -21.34
C GLU A 82 -11.05 19.37 -21.47
N GLY A 83 -11.59 18.26 -22.00
CA GLY A 83 -10.78 17.07 -22.24
C GLY A 83 -11.53 15.74 -22.27
N HIS A 84 -10.74 14.67 -22.19
CA HIS A 84 -11.14 13.27 -22.19
C HIS A 84 -12.05 12.91 -21.02
N GLY A 85 -12.92 11.91 -21.24
CA GLY A 85 -13.64 11.23 -20.17
C GLY A 85 -12.67 10.41 -19.33
N CYS A 86 -12.87 10.36 -18.01
CA CYS A 86 -11.94 9.72 -17.08
C CYS A 86 -12.65 8.96 -15.98
N ALA A 87 -12.22 7.72 -15.73
CA ALA A 87 -12.55 6.95 -14.55
C ALA A 87 -11.36 6.96 -13.59
N PHE A 88 -11.55 7.47 -12.39
CA PHE A 88 -10.54 7.45 -11.33
C PHE A 88 -10.92 6.47 -10.22
N VAL A 89 -9.91 5.89 -9.61
CA VAL A 89 -10.00 5.16 -8.34
C VAL A 89 -9.42 6.01 -7.22
N GLY A 90 -10.06 6.02 -6.06
CA GLY A 90 -9.60 6.80 -4.90
C GLY A 90 -10.55 6.69 -3.72
N TRP A 91 -10.55 7.69 -2.85
CA TRP A 91 -11.37 7.68 -1.64
C TRP A 91 -11.93 9.04 -1.25
N LEU A 92 -13.06 8.98 -0.55
CA LEU A 92 -13.68 10.13 0.10
C LEU A 92 -13.30 10.19 1.58
N LYS A 93 -13.27 11.40 2.13
CA LYS A 93 -13.28 11.63 3.58
C LYS A 93 -14.24 12.76 3.90
N ASP A 94 -15.18 12.50 4.80
CA ASP A 94 -16.22 13.45 5.19
C ASP A 94 -17.03 13.98 3.99
N GLY A 95 -17.22 13.16 2.95
CA GLY A 95 -17.93 13.52 1.72
C GLY A 95 -17.14 14.35 0.71
N TYR A 96 -15.85 14.60 0.95
CA TYR A 96 -14.97 15.32 0.03
C TYR A 96 -13.93 14.38 -0.57
N ILE A 97 -13.62 14.58 -1.85
CA ILE A 97 -12.56 13.83 -2.54
C ILE A 97 -11.22 14.22 -1.91
N ARG A 98 -10.55 13.25 -1.30
CA ARG A 98 -9.25 13.45 -0.66
C ARG A 98 -8.08 13.08 -1.55
N GLY A 99 -8.25 12.05 -2.36
CA GLY A 99 -7.22 11.58 -3.26
C GLY A 99 -7.83 10.77 -4.40
N VAL A 100 -7.29 10.98 -5.59
CA VAL A 100 -7.41 10.07 -6.73
C VAL A 100 -6.04 9.44 -6.91
N GLN A 101 -6.00 8.11 -6.78
CA GLN A 101 -4.75 7.37 -6.71
C GLN A 101 -4.29 6.92 -8.10
N GLY A 102 -5.24 6.41 -8.88
CA GLY A 102 -5.05 5.97 -10.25
C GLY A 102 -6.30 6.18 -11.09
N GLY A 103 -6.24 5.75 -12.35
CA GLY A 103 -7.37 5.82 -13.25
C GLY A 103 -7.01 5.53 -14.69
N MET A 104 -8.03 5.60 -15.55
CA MET A 104 -7.94 5.45 -16.99
C MET A 104 -8.85 6.47 -17.68
N ASN A 105 -8.40 7.01 -18.82
CA ASN A 105 -9.25 7.85 -19.67
C ASN A 105 -9.82 7.09 -20.88
N ASP A 106 -10.76 7.73 -21.58
CA ASP A 106 -11.42 7.20 -22.77
C ASP A 106 -10.51 7.03 -24.02
N GLN A 107 -9.22 7.39 -23.92
CA GLN A 107 -8.19 7.13 -24.92
C GLN A 107 -7.31 5.92 -24.56
N GLY A 108 -7.47 5.37 -23.34
CA GLY A 108 -6.69 4.27 -22.83
C GLY A 108 -5.37 4.67 -22.19
N LEU A 109 -5.19 5.92 -21.77
CA LEU A 109 -4.09 6.29 -20.87
C LEU A 109 -4.46 5.89 -19.43
N CYS A 110 -3.66 5.00 -18.84
CA CYS A 110 -3.74 4.61 -17.45
C CYS A 110 -2.65 5.32 -16.63
N TYR A 111 -2.93 5.60 -15.36
CA TYR A 111 -1.89 5.97 -14.40
C TYR A 111 -2.18 5.42 -13.01
N ASP A 112 -1.12 5.33 -12.21
CA ASP A 112 -1.21 5.20 -10.76
C ASP A 112 0.06 5.77 -10.09
N LEU A 113 0.02 5.87 -8.76
CA LEU A 113 1.05 6.47 -7.93
C LEU A 113 1.54 5.48 -6.88
N THR A 114 2.84 5.50 -6.63
CA THR A 114 3.41 4.90 -5.41
C THR A 114 4.10 5.98 -4.59
N GLY A 115 3.87 5.97 -3.27
CA GLY A 115 4.65 6.77 -2.35
C GLY A 115 6.10 6.28 -2.32
N ILE A 116 7.06 7.19 -2.32
CA ILE A 116 8.51 6.93 -2.25
C ILE A 116 9.14 7.84 -1.18
N PRO A 117 10.40 7.60 -0.77
CA PRO A 117 11.13 8.56 0.05
C PRO A 117 11.11 9.95 -0.57
N SER A 118 10.93 10.96 0.28
CA SER A 118 10.93 12.36 -0.12
C SER A 118 12.25 12.72 -0.81
N ALA A 119 12.17 13.18 -2.06
CA ALA A 119 13.32 13.56 -2.88
C ALA A 119 13.22 15.04 -3.31
N PRO A 120 14.32 15.80 -3.21
CA PRO A 120 14.33 17.22 -3.58
C PRO A 120 14.27 17.40 -5.11
N MET A 121 13.54 18.42 -5.57
CA MET A 121 13.47 18.83 -6.97
C MET A 121 14.11 20.20 -7.17
N ASN A 122 14.77 20.39 -8.32
CA ASN A 122 15.25 21.70 -8.73
C ASN A 122 14.06 22.61 -9.09
N PRO A 123 14.03 23.86 -8.60
CA PRO A 123 12.96 24.78 -8.96
C PRO A 123 13.13 25.25 -10.42
N HIS A 124 12.09 25.05 -11.22
CA HIS A 124 12.00 25.50 -12.61
C HIS A 124 10.86 26.52 -12.82
N PRO A 125 11.00 27.76 -12.30
CA PRO A 125 9.91 28.75 -12.31
C PRO A 125 9.49 29.19 -13.72
N GLU A 126 10.27 28.90 -14.75
CA GLU A 126 9.95 29.16 -16.15
C GLU A 126 8.93 28.18 -16.74
N LYS A 127 8.69 27.02 -16.10
CA LYS A 127 7.69 26.04 -16.54
C LYS A 127 6.29 26.64 -16.48
N PRO A 128 5.36 26.34 -17.40
CA PRO A 128 4.06 27.02 -17.42
C PRO A 128 3.03 26.46 -16.42
N TYR A 129 3.06 25.16 -16.13
CA TYR A 129 2.06 24.53 -15.28
C TYR A 129 2.43 24.69 -13.80
N ARG A 130 1.46 25.11 -12.98
CA ARG A 130 1.61 25.27 -11.53
C ARG A 130 0.72 24.28 -10.83
N ILE A 131 1.29 23.46 -9.96
CA ILE A 131 0.51 22.57 -9.09
C ILE A 131 -0.38 23.46 -8.20
N GLY A 132 -1.69 23.42 -8.45
CA GLY A 132 -2.69 24.28 -7.82
C GLY A 132 -3.68 23.49 -6.97
N GLY A 133 -4.84 24.08 -6.67
CA GLY A 133 -5.93 23.44 -5.90
C GLY A 133 -6.65 22.31 -6.64
N ASN A 134 -6.36 22.07 -7.92
CA ASN A 134 -6.83 20.91 -8.68
C ASN A 134 -5.81 19.76 -8.57
N TRP A 135 -6.28 18.52 -8.61
CA TRP A 135 -5.40 17.35 -8.67
C TRP A 135 -4.70 17.30 -10.03
N ILE A 136 -3.37 17.40 -10.04
CA ILE A 136 -2.56 17.29 -11.26
C ILE A 136 -2.87 15.99 -12.03
N GLN A 137 -3.17 14.92 -11.30
CA GLN A 137 -3.67 13.64 -11.81
C GLN A 137 -4.85 13.80 -12.78
N ARG A 138 -5.84 14.63 -12.40
CA ARG A 138 -7.04 14.87 -13.19
C ARG A 138 -6.68 15.58 -14.48
N ASP A 139 -5.84 16.59 -14.40
CA ASP A 139 -5.43 17.37 -15.56
C ASP A 139 -4.59 16.50 -16.53
N ILE A 140 -3.76 15.59 -16.01
CA ILE A 140 -3.02 14.62 -16.83
C ILE A 140 -3.98 13.73 -17.61
N LEU A 141 -4.91 13.02 -16.94
CA LEU A 141 -5.82 12.13 -17.67
C LEU A 141 -6.78 12.86 -18.61
N ARG A 142 -7.22 14.07 -18.28
CA ARG A 142 -8.13 14.82 -19.15
C ARG A 142 -7.46 15.40 -20.38
N GLN A 143 -6.16 15.74 -20.32
CA GLN A 143 -5.49 16.50 -21.38
C GLN A 143 -4.56 15.65 -22.25
N ASN A 144 -4.29 14.41 -21.89
CA ASN A 144 -3.31 13.55 -22.57
C ASN A 144 -3.95 12.21 -22.95
N ALA A 145 -3.71 11.76 -24.18
CA ALA A 145 -4.26 10.51 -24.71
C ALA A 145 -3.31 9.32 -24.54
N ASN A 146 -2.02 9.56 -24.32
CA ASN A 146 -0.98 8.53 -24.31
C ASN A 146 0.21 8.90 -23.40
N VAL A 147 1.12 7.95 -23.21
CA VAL A 147 2.30 8.07 -22.33
C VAL A 147 3.22 9.21 -22.78
N SER A 148 3.40 9.40 -24.07
CA SER A 148 4.29 10.46 -24.58
C SER A 148 3.76 11.86 -24.27
N GLU A 149 2.46 12.08 -24.45
CA GLU A 149 1.79 13.32 -24.06
C GLU A 149 1.85 13.55 -22.55
N ALA A 150 1.65 12.50 -21.74
CA ALA A 150 1.78 12.59 -20.28
C ALA A 150 3.22 13.00 -19.85
N ILE A 151 4.25 12.45 -20.50
CA ILE A 151 5.65 12.85 -20.27
C ILE A 151 5.85 14.34 -20.62
N ASP A 152 5.34 14.78 -21.76
CA ASP A 152 5.44 16.18 -22.19
C ASP A 152 4.71 17.12 -21.22
N PHE A 153 3.55 16.71 -20.71
CA PHE A 153 2.84 17.43 -19.66
C PHE A 153 3.69 17.57 -18.40
N LEU A 154 4.22 16.46 -17.86
CA LEU A 154 5.03 16.46 -16.64
C LEU A 154 6.31 17.29 -16.77
N ASN A 155 6.92 17.32 -17.96
CA ASN A 155 8.06 18.17 -18.26
C ASN A 155 7.74 19.66 -18.27
N ASN A 156 6.46 20.04 -18.32
CA ASN A 156 5.98 21.43 -18.25
C ASN A 156 5.45 21.83 -16.85
N VAL A 157 5.56 20.93 -15.87
CA VAL A 157 5.17 21.18 -14.48
C VAL A 157 6.30 21.83 -13.72
N TYR A 158 5.97 22.90 -12.98
CA TYR A 158 6.84 23.45 -11.96
C TYR A 158 6.77 22.61 -10.69
N TRP A 159 7.78 21.77 -10.52
CA TRP A 159 8.02 21.02 -9.29
C TRP A 159 8.77 21.90 -8.30
N GLU A 160 8.21 22.13 -7.12
CA GLU A 160 8.87 22.89 -6.05
C GLU A 160 8.97 22.04 -4.77
N GLY A 161 10.12 22.11 -4.12
CA GLY A 161 10.35 21.45 -2.84
C GLY A 161 10.71 19.98 -2.99
N ASN A 162 9.96 19.11 -2.33
CA ASN A 162 10.21 17.67 -2.39
C ASN A 162 9.02 16.92 -2.98
N VAL A 163 9.32 15.91 -3.78
CA VAL A 163 8.37 14.95 -4.31
C VAL A 163 8.52 13.64 -3.53
N TRP A 164 7.40 13.10 -3.07
CA TRP A 164 7.34 11.89 -2.23
C TRP A 164 6.54 10.77 -2.90
N TYR A 165 6.36 10.85 -4.23
CA TYR A 165 5.66 9.85 -5.02
C TYR A 165 6.34 9.71 -6.39
N GLN A 166 6.07 8.61 -7.06
CA GLN A 166 6.45 8.39 -8.46
C GLN A 166 5.21 7.94 -9.25
N TRP A 167 5.21 8.27 -10.53
CA TRP A 167 4.12 7.98 -11.44
C TRP A 167 4.41 6.71 -12.21
N PHE A 168 3.38 5.95 -12.51
CA PHE A 168 3.44 4.91 -13.53
C PHE A 168 2.31 5.09 -14.51
N PHE A 169 2.67 5.24 -15.79
CA PHE A 169 1.73 5.29 -16.89
C PHE A 169 1.88 4.07 -17.80
N ALA A 170 0.77 3.65 -18.38
CA ALA A 170 0.73 2.80 -19.57
C ALA A 170 -0.39 3.28 -20.49
N ASP A 171 -0.29 3.01 -21.79
CA ASP A 171 -1.34 3.33 -22.74
C ASP A 171 -1.74 2.17 -23.66
N SER A 172 -2.81 2.38 -24.44
CA SER A 172 -3.37 1.40 -25.38
C SER A 172 -2.43 0.97 -26.52
N SER A 173 -1.29 1.66 -26.69
CA SER A 173 -0.23 1.26 -27.63
C SER A 173 0.79 0.30 -27.03
N GLY A 174 0.74 0.06 -25.72
CA GLY A 174 1.71 -0.75 -25.00
C GLY A 174 2.96 0.02 -24.57
N ASP A 175 2.97 1.34 -24.71
CA ASP A 175 4.00 2.17 -24.10
C ASP A 175 3.76 2.26 -22.59
N MET A 176 4.85 2.32 -21.82
CA MET A 176 4.77 2.35 -20.36
C MET A 176 6.01 3.00 -19.76
N VAL A 177 5.81 3.86 -18.76
CA VAL A 177 6.87 4.64 -18.14
C VAL A 177 6.62 4.83 -16.65
N ILE A 178 7.67 4.64 -15.86
CA ILE A 178 7.73 5.08 -14.47
C ILE A 178 8.50 6.41 -14.42
N VAL A 179 7.90 7.45 -13.85
CA VAL A 179 8.47 8.78 -13.70
C VAL A 179 8.77 9.03 -12.23
N SER A 180 10.05 9.11 -11.89
CA SER A 180 10.53 9.29 -10.51
C SER A 180 11.41 10.54 -10.43
N PRO A 181 11.54 11.17 -9.25
CA PRO A 181 12.56 12.19 -9.01
C PRO A 181 13.96 11.57 -9.11
N GLY A 182 14.81 12.15 -9.94
CA GLY A 182 16.19 11.77 -10.15
C GLY A 182 17.14 12.35 -9.09
N PRO A 183 18.35 11.77 -8.94
CA PRO A 183 19.34 12.23 -7.95
C PRO A 183 19.91 13.62 -8.26
N ASP A 184 19.73 14.13 -9.48
CA ASP A 184 20.13 15.46 -9.92
C ASP A 184 19.04 16.53 -9.67
N GLY A 185 17.90 16.14 -9.10
CA GLY A 185 16.75 17.02 -8.85
C GLY A 185 15.85 17.24 -10.07
N GLU A 186 16.04 16.46 -11.14
CA GLU A 186 15.21 16.46 -12.34
C GLU A 186 14.29 15.24 -12.38
N LEU A 187 13.28 15.24 -13.26
CA LEU A 187 12.50 14.02 -13.51
C LEU A 187 13.36 13.00 -14.27
N ALA A 188 13.29 11.75 -13.84
CA ALA A 188 13.96 10.62 -14.48
C ALA A 188 12.95 9.53 -14.85
N PHE A 189 13.23 8.82 -15.93
CA PHE A 189 12.26 7.96 -16.62
C PHE A 189 12.79 6.54 -16.73
N THR A 190 12.04 5.58 -16.18
CA THR A 190 12.21 4.15 -16.47
C THR A 190 11.13 3.76 -17.47
N ARG A 191 11.46 3.66 -18.75
CA ARG A 191 10.50 3.41 -19.84
C ARG A 191 10.77 2.06 -20.50
N LYS A 192 9.72 1.32 -20.84
CA LYS A 192 9.85 0.13 -21.67
C LYS A 192 10.32 0.54 -23.06
N GLU A 193 11.14 -0.29 -23.70
CA GLU A 193 11.54 -0.05 -25.08
C GLU A 193 10.32 -0.02 -26.00
N ALA A 194 10.23 0.99 -26.85
CA ALA A 194 9.08 1.20 -27.72
C ALA A 194 8.96 0.05 -28.75
N GLY A 195 7.76 -0.50 -28.89
CA GLY A 195 7.47 -1.60 -29.83
C GLY A 195 8.03 -2.96 -29.43
N VAL A 196 8.52 -3.12 -28.20
CA VAL A 196 9.01 -4.40 -27.66
C VAL A 196 8.06 -4.89 -26.59
N ASP A 197 7.72 -6.18 -26.62
CA ASP A 197 6.94 -6.82 -25.57
C ASP A 197 7.67 -6.76 -24.23
N GLY A 198 6.93 -6.68 -23.14
CA GLY A 198 7.49 -6.71 -21.81
C GLY A 198 6.63 -6.02 -20.77
N PHE A 199 7.20 -5.84 -19.60
CA PHE A 199 6.50 -5.33 -18.44
C PHE A 199 7.37 -4.35 -17.64
N LEU A 200 6.71 -3.55 -16.80
CA LEU A 200 7.34 -2.77 -15.76
C LEU A 200 6.58 -2.99 -14.45
N THR A 201 7.29 -2.96 -13.33
CA THR A 201 6.71 -3.01 -12.00
C THR A 201 7.30 -1.89 -11.14
N GLN A 202 6.50 -1.35 -10.22
CA GLN A 202 6.94 -0.44 -9.17
C GLN A 202 6.24 -0.74 -7.85
N THR A 203 6.96 -0.45 -6.77
CA THR A 203 6.43 -0.40 -5.41
C THR A 203 6.96 0.87 -4.75
N ASN A 204 6.99 0.93 -3.41
CA ASN A 204 7.23 2.17 -2.67
C ASN A 204 8.69 2.60 -2.52
N PHE A 205 9.57 2.17 -3.42
CA PHE A 205 10.94 2.67 -3.52
C PHE A 205 11.14 3.41 -4.84
N ASN A 206 12.03 4.40 -4.85
CA ASN A 206 12.34 5.15 -6.05
C ASN A 206 13.03 4.25 -7.08
N ARG A 207 12.44 4.07 -8.27
CA ARG A 207 12.98 3.18 -9.31
C ARG A 207 14.32 3.63 -9.91
N ILE A 208 14.70 4.89 -9.74
CA ILE A 208 15.91 5.50 -10.29
C ILE A 208 17.09 5.37 -9.33
N THR A 209 16.91 5.73 -8.05
CA THR A 209 18.00 5.68 -7.06
C THR A 209 18.02 4.37 -6.27
N ASN A 210 16.92 3.62 -6.25
CA ASN A 210 16.66 2.51 -5.34
C ASN A 210 16.96 2.85 -3.87
N ASP A 211 16.93 4.13 -3.49
CA ASP A 211 17.15 4.55 -2.11
C ASP A 211 16.00 4.02 -1.24
N SER A 212 16.37 3.19 -0.28
CA SER A 212 15.48 2.45 0.59
C SER A 212 15.50 3.05 1.99
N GLU A 213 14.67 4.05 2.23
CA GLU A 213 13.95 4.28 3.50
C GLU A 213 13.03 5.51 3.27
N PRO A 214 11.70 5.41 3.49
CA PRO A 214 10.98 4.25 4.02
C PRO A 214 10.66 3.13 3.00
N GLY A 215 11.14 3.26 1.75
CA GLY A 215 10.72 2.41 0.62
C GLY A 215 11.12 0.93 0.66
N ASN A 216 11.94 0.50 1.63
CA ASN A 216 12.36 -0.90 1.85
C ASN A 216 12.69 -1.66 0.55
N PHE A 217 13.69 -1.19 -0.21
CA PHE A 217 14.34 -2.00 -1.24
C PHE A 217 15.42 -2.89 -0.60
N PRO A 218 15.47 -4.21 -0.88
CA PRO A 218 14.61 -4.95 -1.80
C PRO A 218 13.18 -5.14 -1.26
N CYS A 219 12.20 -4.98 -2.15
CA CYS A 219 10.79 -5.13 -1.84
C CYS A 219 10.27 -6.49 -2.34
N TRP A 220 9.82 -7.36 -1.44
CA TRP A 220 9.32 -8.68 -1.81
C TRP A 220 8.16 -8.66 -2.83
N ARG A 221 7.31 -7.63 -2.81
CA ARG A 221 6.20 -7.47 -3.78
C ARG A 221 6.70 -7.11 -5.17
N TYR A 222 7.76 -6.31 -5.23
CA TYR A 222 8.44 -6.01 -6.49
C TYR A 222 9.02 -7.30 -7.07
N ASP A 223 9.69 -8.11 -6.25
CA ASP A 223 10.30 -9.36 -6.69
C ASP A 223 9.24 -10.36 -7.18
N ILE A 224 8.17 -10.58 -6.41
CA ILE A 224 7.07 -11.50 -6.79
C ILE A 224 6.36 -11.03 -8.07
N SER A 225 5.98 -9.76 -8.17
CA SER A 225 5.33 -9.26 -9.39
C SER A 225 6.25 -9.35 -10.60
N THR A 226 7.54 -9.04 -10.44
CA THR A 226 8.53 -9.17 -11.52
C THR A 226 8.69 -10.62 -11.97
N GLU A 227 8.74 -11.57 -11.04
CA GLU A 227 8.84 -13.00 -11.34
C GLU A 227 7.60 -13.47 -12.10
N MET A 228 6.40 -13.23 -11.55
CA MET A 228 5.15 -13.69 -12.16
C MET A 228 4.88 -13.05 -13.53
N LEU A 229 5.18 -11.76 -13.71
CA LEU A 229 5.04 -11.11 -15.02
C LEU A 229 6.10 -11.57 -16.02
N GLY A 230 7.30 -11.94 -15.55
CA GLY A 230 8.36 -12.49 -16.37
C GLY A 230 8.08 -13.91 -16.88
N ASP A 231 7.19 -14.64 -16.21
CA ASP A 231 6.74 -15.97 -16.61
C ASP A 231 5.63 -15.93 -17.70
N ILE A 232 5.06 -14.75 -17.97
CA ILE A 232 4.08 -14.55 -19.05
C ILE A 232 4.85 -14.27 -20.36
N ASP A 233 4.94 -15.28 -21.23
CA ASP A 233 5.77 -15.21 -22.44
C ASP A 233 4.98 -15.10 -23.76
N ASN A 234 3.65 -15.11 -23.69
CA ASN A 234 2.78 -15.02 -24.85
C ASN A 234 1.47 -14.27 -24.55
N GLU A 235 0.81 -13.83 -25.62
CA GLU A 235 -0.40 -12.99 -25.56
C GLU A 235 -1.62 -13.71 -24.98
N GLU A 236 -1.71 -15.03 -25.14
CA GLU A 236 -2.84 -15.82 -24.61
C GLU A 236 -2.77 -15.96 -23.08
N ASP A 237 -1.56 -15.88 -22.50
CA ASP A 237 -1.34 -15.95 -21.06
C ASP A 237 -1.45 -14.57 -20.38
N LEU A 238 -1.32 -13.46 -21.13
CA LEU A 238 -1.55 -12.11 -20.61
C LEU A 238 -3.06 -11.83 -20.51
N THR A 239 -3.68 -12.29 -19.43
CA THR A 239 -5.11 -12.17 -19.18
C THR A 239 -5.40 -11.36 -17.92
N LEU A 240 -6.62 -10.84 -17.78
CA LEU A 240 -7.05 -10.17 -16.54
C LEU A 240 -6.97 -11.12 -15.33
N ASP A 241 -7.25 -12.42 -15.50
CA ASP A 241 -7.09 -13.44 -14.45
C ASP A 241 -5.62 -13.60 -14.03
N ALA A 242 -4.67 -13.50 -14.98
CA ALA A 242 -3.25 -13.48 -14.67
C ALA A 242 -2.86 -12.22 -13.87
N MET A 243 -3.42 -11.06 -14.23
CA MET A 243 -3.21 -9.82 -13.47
C MET A 243 -3.80 -9.94 -12.05
N ASP A 244 -4.98 -10.50 -11.89
CA ASP A 244 -5.61 -10.76 -10.60
C ASP A 244 -4.77 -11.73 -9.75
N SER A 245 -4.14 -12.73 -10.38
CA SER A 245 -3.20 -13.63 -9.70
C SER A 245 -1.95 -12.91 -9.20
N VAL A 246 -1.39 -11.97 -9.98
CA VAL A 246 -0.28 -11.12 -9.52
C VAL A 246 -0.72 -10.23 -8.36
N LEU A 247 -1.89 -9.60 -8.45
CA LEU A 247 -2.46 -8.76 -7.39
C LEU A 247 -2.70 -9.57 -6.11
N GLU A 248 -3.21 -10.79 -6.22
CA GLU A 248 -3.34 -11.72 -5.10
C GLU A 248 -1.98 -12.03 -4.48
N ALA A 249 -0.96 -12.32 -5.28
CA ALA A 249 0.36 -12.65 -4.74
C ALA A 249 1.04 -11.47 -4.04
N VAL A 250 0.76 -10.22 -4.45
CA VAL A 250 1.34 -9.01 -3.86
C VAL A 250 0.44 -8.30 -2.86
N HIS A 251 -0.76 -8.81 -2.56
CA HIS A 251 -1.62 -8.18 -1.57
C HIS A 251 -0.94 -8.15 -0.20
N PHE A 252 -1.30 -7.14 0.59
CA PHE A 252 -0.73 -6.90 1.89
C PHE A 252 -1.77 -7.18 2.98
N ASP A 253 -1.38 -7.91 4.01
CA ASP A 253 -2.22 -8.20 5.18
C ASP A 253 -1.45 -8.15 6.51
N ARG A 254 -0.28 -7.51 6.49
CA ARG A 254 0.71 -7.53 7.58
C ARG A 254 1.16 -6.14 7.99
N GLU A 255 1.97 -6.08 9.04
CA GLU A 255 2.69 -4.85 9.47
C GLU A 255 1.83 -3.60 9.79
N GLY A 256 0.51 -3.75 9.90
CA GLY A 256 -0.38 -2.61 10.15
C GLY A 256 -0.96 -1.96 8.90
N SER A 257 -0.75 -2.57 7.73
CA SER A 257 -1.40 -2.20 6.47
C SER A 257 -2.18 -3.38 5.89
N PHE A 258 -3.16 -3.09 5.05
CA PHE A 258 -3.95 -4.08 4.32
C PHE A 258 -4.29 -3.58 2.93
N THR A 259 -4.44 -4.46 1.94
CA THR A 259 -4.95 -4.07 0.62
C THR A 259 -6.46 -3.79 0.69
N GLY A 260 -6.83 -2.53 0.45
CA GLY A 260 -8.22 -2.07 0.51
C GLY A 260 -8.99 -2.37 -0.77
N TYR A 261 -8.34 -2.16 -1.91
CA TYR A 261 -8.86 -2.56 -3.21
C TYR A 261 -7.68 -2.83 -4.16
N SER A 262 -7.96 -3.58 -5.21
CA SER A 262 -7.05 -3.79 -6.33
C SER A 262 -7.81 -3.57 -7.63
N ASN A 263 -7.11 -3.13 -8.66
CA ASN A 263 -7.69 -2.97 -9.99
C ASN A 263 -6.73 -3.41 -11.09
N ALA A 264 -7.29 -3.89 -12.20
CA ALA A 264 -6.58 -4.11 -13.44
C ALA A 264 -7.34 -3.46 -14.60
N PHE A 265 -6.69 -2.55 -15.31
CA PHE A 265 -7.24 -1.91 -16.51
C PHE A 265 -6.78 -2.64 -17.76
N ASP A 266 -7.70 -2.82 -18.69
CA ASP A 266 -7.45 -3.09 -20.10
C ASP A 266 -7.65 -1.77 -20.87
N PRO A 267 -6.56 -1.00 -21.12
CA PRO A 267 -6.65 0.28 -21.82
C PRO A 267 -7.17 0.18 -23.25
N ARG A 268 -7.03 -0.98 -23.91
CA ARG A 268 -7.47 -1.16 -25.30
C ARG A 268 -8.97 -1.42 -25.37
N ASN A 269 -9.48 -2.27 -24.50
CA ASN A 269 -10.90 -2.64 -24.47
C ASN A 269 -11.74 -1.77 -23.52
N GLN A 270 -11.11 -0.83 -22.80
CA GLN A 270 -11.76 0.07 -21.85
C GLN A 270 -12.48 -0.69 -20.74
N ILE A 271 -11.84 -1.74 -20.21
CA ILE A 271 -12.35 -2.58 -19.13
C ILE A 271 -11.55 -2.32 -17.87
N LEU A 272 -12.25 -2.26 -16.74
CA LEU A 272 -11.66 -2.25 -15.39
C LEU A 272 -12.12 -3.52 -14.66
N HIS A 273 -11.18 -4.38 -14.27
CA HIS A 273 -11.41 -5.39 -13.24
C HIS A 273 -11.16 -4.77 -11.87
N LEU A 274 -12.15 -4.84 -10.99
CA LEU A 274 -12.07 -4.32 -9.63
C LEU A 274 -12.21 -5.45 -8.62
N THR A 275 -11.33 -5.44 -7.63
CA THR A 275 -11.35 -6.33 -6.47
C THR A 275 -11.47 -5.49 -5.19
N LEU A 276 -12.38 -5.85 -4.29
CA LEU A 276 -12.59 -5.16 -3.03
C LEU A 276 -12.14 -6.00 -1.83
N LEU A 277 -11.32 -5.41 -0.95
CA LEU A 277 -10.83 -6.02 0.29
C LEU A 277 -10.11 -7.37 0.11
N ALA A 278 -9.23 -7.44 -0.90
CA ALA A 278 -8.41 -8.62 -1.24
C ALA A 278 -9.22 -9.91 -1.52
N GLN A 279 -10.43 -9.76 -2.08
CA GLN A 279 -11.30 -10.88 -2.46
C GLN A 279 -11.14 -11.24 -3.94
N TYR A 280 -9.99 -11.79 -4.30
CA TYR A 280 -9.65 -12.13 -5.69
C TYR A 280 -10.47 -13.28 -6.28
N ASP A 281 -11.29 -13.95 -5.47
CA ASP A 281 -12.26 -14.94 -5.93
C ASP A 281 -13.62 -14.34 -6.36
N ASP A 282 -13.79 -13.02 -6.23
CA ASP A 282 -15.00 -12.30 -6.58
C ASP A 282 -14.65 -10.89 -7.11
N THR A 283 -14.28 -10.83 -8.39
CA THR A 283 -13.91 -9.61 -9.10
C THR A 283 -15.05 -9.15 -10.00
N VAL A 284 -15.14 -7.83 -10.23
CA VAL A 284 -16.16 -7.24 -11.11
C VAL A 284 -15.50 -6.59 -12.33
N ALA A 285 -16.03 -6.89 -13.51
CA ALA A 285 -15.64 -6.25 -14.76
C ALA A 285 -16.56 -5.06 -15.04
N ILE A 286 -15.97 -3.88 -15.19
CA ILE A 286 -16.66 -2.62 -15.44
C ILE A 286 -16.26 -2.12 -16.83
N ASN A 287 -17.24 -1.86 -17.69
CA ASN A 287 -17.00 -1.19 -18.96
C ASN A 287 -16.89 0.32 -18.73
N VAL A 288 -15.68 0.87 -18.81
CA VAL A 288 -15.42 2.28 -18.54
C VAL A 288 -16.09 3.18 -19.57
N THR A 289 -16.23 2.74 -20.83
CA THR A 289 -16.94 3.53 -21.84
C THR A 289 -18.43 3.69 -21.49
N GLU A 290 -19.06 2.64 -20.96
CA GLU A 290 -20.46 2.70 -20.54
C GLU A 290 -20.66 3.60 -19.33
N GLU A 291 -19.77 3.53 -18.33
CA GLU A 291 -19.82 4.40 -17.14
C GLU A 291 -19.52 5.87 -17.46
N LEU A 292 -18.79 6.14 -18.54
CA LEU A 292 -18.51 7.48 -19.04
C LEU A 292 -19.60 8.05 -19.97
N ASP A 293 -20.63 7.27 -20.34
CA ASP A 293 -21.81 7.76 -21.06
C ASP A 293 -22.77 8.51 -20.12
N ILE A 294 -22.25 9.56 -19.50
CA ILE A 294 -22.90 10.42 -18.52
C ILE A 294 -22.77 11.89 -18.94
N THR A 295 -23.64 12.75 -18.44
CA THR A 295 -23.59 14.20 -18.73
C THR A 295 -23.03 15.03 -17.58
N GLU A 296 -22.95 14.45 -16.38
CA GLU A 296 -22.47 15.08 -15.16
C GLU A 296 -21.53 14.12 -14.44
N VAL A 297 -20.65 14.65 -13.60
CA VAL A 297 -19.74 13.84 -12.77
C VAL A 297 -20.53 12.86 -11.91
N ASN A 298 -20.15 11.60 -11.94
CA ASN A 298 -20.75 10.55 -11.13
C ASN A 298 -19.72 10.00 -10.14
N ILE A 299 -20.12 9.79 -8.88
CA ILE A 299 -19.26 9.27 -7.81
C ILE A 299 -19.96 8.07 -7.22
N VAL A 300 -19.35 6.89 -7.35
CA VAL A 300 -19.96 5.61 -6.98
C VAL A 300 -19.10 4.94 -5.91
N PRO A 301 -19.64 4.60 -4.72
CA PRO A 301 -18.94 3.75 -3.76
C PRO A 301 -18.53 2.44 -4.43
N MET A 302 -17.27 2.00 -4.25
CA MET A 302 -16.84 0.73 -4.85
C MET A 302 -17.67 -0.45 -4.36
N SER A 303 -18.20 -0.39 -3.14
CA SER A 303 -19.10 -1.40 -2.57
C SER A 303 -20.37 -1.63 -3.40
N ASP A 304 -20.85 -0.64 -4.16
CA ASP A 304 -22.11 -0.73 -4.90
C ASP A 304 -22.00 -1.69 -6.10
N TYR A 305 -20.77 -2.03 -6.52
CA TYR A 305 -20.52 -3.01 -7.57
C TYR A 305 -20.58 -4.46 -7.06
N PHE A 306 -20.55 -4.69 -5.75
CA PHE A 306 -20.43 -6.02 -5.17
C PHE A 306 -21.69 -6.48 -4.45
N SER A 307 -21.84 -7.79 -4.32
CA SER A 307 -22.94 -8.36 -3.55
C SER A 307 -22.77 -8.06 -2.05
N GLN A 308 -23.88 -8.07 -1.30
CA GLN A 308 -23.80 -7.93 0.16
C GLN A 308 -22.98 -9.05 0.82
N GLU A 309 -23.01 -10.26 0.26
CA GLU A 309 -22.19 -11.38 0.75
C GLU A 309 -20.69 -11.08 0.60
N THR A 310 -20.29 -10.55 -0.55
CA THR A 310 -18.91 -10.11 -0.83
C THR A 310 -18.48 -9.01 0.14
N ILE A 311 -19.34 -8.01 0.38
CA ILE A 311 -19.04 -6.93 1.32
C ILE A 311 -18.86 -7.47 2.74
N GLU A 312 -19.77 -8.33 3.20
CA GLU A 312 -19.70 -8.93 4.55
C GLU A 312 -18.44 -9.80 4.73
N LYS A 313 -18.08 -10.61 3.72
CA LYS A 313 -16.88 -11.45 3.72
C LYS A 313 -15.61 -10.58 3.77
N GLY A 314 -15.52 -9.53 2.94
CA GLY A 314 -14.41 -8.58 2.95
C GLY A 314 -14.27 -7.83 4.28
N LEU A 315 -15.38 -7.36 4.84
CA LEU A 315 -15.38 -6.72 6.17
C LEU A 315 -14.97 -7.70 7.27
N SER A 316 -15.37 -8.97 7.19
CA SER A 316 -14.94 -10.01 8.12
C SER A 316 -13.42 -10.22 8.06
N TYR A 317 -12.87 -10.30 6.84
CA TYR A 317 -11.42 -10.38 6.61
C TYR A 317 -10.67 -9.18 7.23
N TYR A 318 -11.14 -7.96 6.94
CA TYR A 318 -10.58 -6.73 7.50
C TYR A 318 -10.67 -6.68 9.04
N ASN A 319 -11.80 -7.10 9.62
CA ASN A 319 -11.96 -7.16 11.08
C ASN A 319 -11.03 -8.20 11.73
N ALA A 320 -10.80 -9.34 11.05
CA ALA A 320 -9.83 -10.33 11.49
C ALA A 320 -8.41 -9.74 11.48
N PHE A 321 -8.04 -9.00 10.42
CA PHE A 321 -6.79 -8.24 10.36
C PHE A 321 -6.65 -7.24 11.54
N LYS A 322 -7.65 -6.38 11.79
CA LYS A 322 -7.61 -5.45 12.94
C LYS A 322 -7.46 -6.17 14.28
N THR A 323 -8.17 -7.29 14.44
CA THR A 323 -8.11 -8.08 15.67
C THR A 323 -6.71 -8.65 15.87
N ARG A 324 -6.08 -9.20 14.81
CA ARG A 324 -4.67 -9.64 14.84
C ARG A 324 -3.75 -8.50 15.27
N LEU A 325 -3.91 -7.30 14.71
CA LEU A 325 -3.11 -6.13 15.08
C LEU A 325 -3.28 -5.73 16.55
N ILE A 326 -4.52 -5.69 17.05
CA ILE A 326 -4.79 -5.34 18.46
C ILE A 326 -4.16 -6.36 19.41
N ILE A 327 -4.26 -7.65 19.08
CA ILE A 327 -3.67 -8.73 19.88
C ILE A 327 -2.15 -8.56 19.96
N VAL A 328 -1.50 -8.39 18.81
CA VAL A 328 -0.04 -8.28 18.73
C VAL A 328 0.47 -6.99 19.40
N ARG A 329 -0.21 -5.86 19.18
CA ARG A 329 0.28 -4.55 19.65
C ARG A 329 -0.07 -4.23 21.09
N PHE A 330 -1.20 -4.71 21.60
CA PHE A 330 -1.67 -4.33 22.94
C PHE A 330 -1.80 -5.53 23.86
N VAL A 331 -2.49 -6.59 23.44
CA VAL A 331 -2.83 -7.70 24.35
C VAL A 331 -1.59 -8.47 24.78
N LEU A 332 -0.71 -8.85 23.85
CA LEU A 332 0.51 -9.59 24.15
C LEU A 332 1.48 -8.77 25.03
N PRO A 333 1.80 -7.49 24.71
CA PRO A 333 2.65 -6.67 25.57
C PRO A 333 2.07 -6.42 26.97
N ILE A 334 0.78 -6.11 27.08
CA ILE A 334 0.14 -5.86 28.38
C ILE A 334 0.15 -7.13 29.23
N THR A 335 -0.22 -8.27 28.63
CA THR A 335 -0.29 -9.55 29.34
C THR A 335 1.09 -9.96 29.85
N GLY A 336 2.12 -9.83 29.02
CA GLY A 336 3.46 -10.16 29.48
C GLY A 336 4.05 -9.16 30.47
N LEU A 337 3.70 -7.86 30.41
CA LEU A 337 4.02 -6.90 31.47
C LEU A 337 3.37 -7.31 32.80
N ILE A 338 2.10 -7.72 32.79
CA ILE A 338 1.39 -8.23 33.98
C ILE A 338 2.10 -9.47 34.54
N VAL A 339 2.50 -10.42 33.68
CA VAL A 339 3.24 -11.62 34.10
C VAL A 339 4.58 -11.26 34.75
N ILE A 340 5.31 -10.29 34.19
CA ILE A 340 6.57 -9.77 34.75
C ILE A 340 6.33 -9.16 36.14
N ILE A 341 5.30 -8.30 36.28
CA ILE A 341 4.94 -7.66 37.56
C ILE A 341 4.56 -8.70 38.62
N ILE A 342 3.69 -9.65 38.28
CA ILE A 342 3.28 -10.73 39.20
C ILE A 342 4.51 -11.53 39.65
N SER A 343 5.39 -11.88 38.71
CA SER A 343 6.61 -12.64 39.00
C SER A 343 7.57 -11.88 39.92
N LEU A 344 7.71 -10.56 39.72
CA LEU A 344 8.51 -9.69 40.57
C LEU A 344 7.93 -9.59 41.98
N VAL A 345 6.61 -9.41 42.12
CA VAL A 345 5.92 -9.40 43.42
C VAL A 345 6.10 -10.72 44.16
N LEU A 346 5.92 -11.86 43.48
CA LEU A 346 6.12 -13.19 44.08
C LEU A 346 7.56 -13.39 44.54
N THR A 347 8.54 -12.93 43.75
CA THR A 347 9.96 -12.99 44.08
C THR A 347 10.29 -12.14 45.31
N ILE A 348 9.82 -10.89 45.36
CA ILE A 348 9.98 -9.99 46.52
C ILE A 348 9.36 -10.62 47.77
N ARG A 349 8.11 -11.13 47.69
CA ARG A 349 7.45 -11.79 48.83
C ARG A 349 8.24 -13.00 49.32
N PHE A 350 8.81 -13.79 48.42
CA PHE A 350 9.65 -14.93 48.76
C PHE A 350 10.95 -14.51 49.46
N VAL A 351 11.65 -13.49 48.95
CA VAL A 351 12.87 -12.94 49.55
C VAL A 351 12.59 -12.39 50.96
N ILE A 352 11.53 -11.59 51.12
CA ILE A 352 11.11 -11.06 52.45
C ILE A 352 10.82 -12.22 53.42
N LYS A 353 10.09 -13.25 52.99
CA LYS A 353 9.80 -14.42 53.82
C LYS A 353 11.07 -15.16 54.24
N ARG A 354 12.06 -15.29 53.35
CA ARG A 354 13.35 -15.93 53.64
C ARG A 354 14.17 -15.12 54.65
N ILE A 355 14.24 -13.80 54.49
CA ILE A 355 14.91 -12.89 55.43
C ILE A 355 14.26 -12.99 56.83
N ARG A 356 12.92 -12.95 56.90
CA ARG A 356 12.19 -13.10 58.18
C ARG A 356 12.47 -14.44 58.85
N LYS A 357 12.53 -15.54 58.08
CA LYS A 357 12.86 -16.87 58.61
C LYS A 357 14.29 -16.93 59.17
N LYS A 358 15.27 -16.33 58.46
CA LYS A 358 16.67 -16.26 58.91
C LYS A 358 16.82 -15.46 60.22
N LYS A 359 16.18 -14.29 60.30
CA LYS A 359 16.14 -13.49 61.55
C LYS A 359 15.52 -14.26 62.71
N LYS A 360 14.41 -14.99 62.48
CA LYS A 360 13.77 -15.80 63.53
C LYS A 360 14.68 -16.94 64.03
N SER A 361 15.43 -17.60 63.14
CA SER A 361 16.40 -18.64 63.56
C SER A 361 17.61 -18.07 64.30
N GLU A 362 18.07 -16.86 63.97
CA GLU A 362 19.15 -16.18 64.70
C GLU A 362 18.71 -15.78 66.12
N VAL A 363 17.47 -15.30 66.29
CA VAL A 363 16.93 -14.97 67.62
C VAL A 363 16.80 -16.21 68.50
N VAL A 364 16.31 -17.33 67.96
CA VAL A 364 16.18 -18.60 68.70
C VAL A 364 17.54 -19.23 69.06
N ALA A 365 18.62 -18.89 68.36
CA ALA A 365 19.96 -19.40 68.68
C ALA A 365 20.66 -18.62 69.80
N ILE A 366 20.13 -17.44 70.20
CA ILE A 366 20.72 -16.56 71.22
C ILE A 366 19.96 -16.64 72.55
N THR A 367 18.71 -17.11 72.53
CA THR A 367 17.90 -17.48 73.71
C THR A 367 18.04 -18.94 74.03
#